data_AF-A0A0N0KG73-F1
#
_entry.id   AF-A0A0N0KG73-F1
#
_cell.length_a   1.000
_cell.length_b   1.000
_cell.length_c   1.000
_cell.angle_alpha   90.00
_cell.angle_beta   90.00
_cell.angle_gamma   90.00
#
_symmetry.space_group_name_H-M   'P 1'
#
loop_
_entity.id
_entity.type
_entity.pdbx_description
1 polymer ?
#
loop_
_entity_poly.entity_id
_entity_poly.type
_entity_poly.pdbx_seq_one_letter_code
_entity_poly.pdbx_strand_id
1 'polypeptide(L)'
;MRHLIGTGSGTPKSVAPDVMAAIFARCSSGVIDSLMTALKPGMEVKFISTAFADRIATIEQLDERGRIHVLLEILGQPVSLQVDASALEPVVLG
;
A
#
# COMPACT_ATOMS: atom_id res chain seq x y z
N MET A 1 -26.70 5.64 -16.56
CA MET A 1 -27.45 5.78 -15.29
C MET A 1 -26.44 6.14 -14.19
N ARG A 2 -26.60 7.28 -13.50
CA ARG A 2 -25.66 7.74 -12.45
C ARG A 2 -26.29 7.42 -11.10
N HIS A 3 -25.59 6.64 -10.26
CA HIS A 3 -26.04 6.30 -8.92
C HIS A 3 -25.19 7.04 -7.89
N LEU A 4 -25.84 7.66 -6.91
CA LEU A 4 -25.17 8.30 -5.79
C LEU A 4 -25.03 7.28 -4.65
N ILE A 5 -23.86 7.24 -4.01
CA ILE A 5 -23.55 6.29 -2.94
C ILE A 5 -23.91 6.90 -1.57
N GLY A 6 -24.50 6.09 -0.69
CA GLY A 6 -24.91 6.49 0.66
C GLY A 6 -24.97 5.29 1.60
N THR A 7 -25.02 5.52 2.90
CA THR A 7 -24.93 4.47 3.94
C THR A 7 -26.28 3.84 4.28
N GLY A 8 -27.14 3.60 3.28
CA GLY A 8 -28.41 2.90 3.45
C GLY A 8 -29.60 3.74 3.95
N SER A 9 -29.41 5.02 4.29
CA SER A 9 -30.49 5.93 4.72
C SER A 9 -31.34 6.52 3.57
N GLY A 10 -31.18 6.01 2.35
CA GLY A 10 -31.86 6.54 1.15
C GLY A 10 -31.36 7.91 0.68
N THR A 11 -30.38 8.51 1.37
CA THR A 11 -29.80 9.80 1.02
C THR A 11 -28.31 9.66 0.69
N PRO A 12 -27.84 10.28 -0.40
CA PRO A 12 -26.41 10.40 -0.69
C PRO A 12 -25.66 11.07 0.46
N LYS A 13 -24.46 10.58 0.77
CA LYS A 13 -23.61 11.19 1.79
C LYS A 13 -22.38 11.79 1.13
N SER A 14 -22.07 13.04 1.46
CA SER A 14 -20.81 13.66 1.02
C SER A 14 -19.63 12.89 1.63
N VAL A 15 -18.63 12.60 0.81
CA VAL A 15 -17.34 12.11 1.28
C VAL A 15 -16.66 13.22 2.08
N ALA A 16 -15.90 12.85 3.11
CA ALA A 16 -15.16 13.80 3.92
C ALA A 16 -14.09 14.53 3.06
N PRO A 17 -13.89 15.86 3.24
CA PRO A 17 -13.00 16.64 2.37
C PRO A 17 -11.54 16.16 2.38
N ASP A 18 -11.05 15.70 3.52
CA ASP A 18 -9.72 15.13 3.73
C ASP A 18 -9.52 13.82 2.94
N VAL A 19 -10.53 12.95 2.94
CA VAL A 19 -10.53 11.71 2.13
C VAL A 19 -10.47 12.05 0.64
N MET A 20 -11.27 13.02 0.18
CA MET A 20 -11.24 13.46 -1.22
C MET A 20 -9.90 14.10 -1.59
N ALA A 21 -9.31 14.91 -0.70
CA ALA A 21 -8.00 15.53 -0.91
C ALA A 21 -6.90 14.45 -1.06
N ALA A 22 -6.93 13.41 -0.23
CA ALA A 22 -6.00 12.29 -0.32
C ALA A 22 -6.13 11.50 -1.63
N ILE A 23 -7.36 11.35 -2.15
CA ILE A 23 -7.61 10.71 -3.45
C ILE A 23 -7.08 11.62 -4.58
N PHE A 24 -7.42 12.91 -4.57
CA PHE A 24 -6.98 13.85 -5.61
C PHE A 24 -5.46 14.01 -5.67
N ALA A 25 -4.76 13.94 -4.53
CA ALA A 25 -3.30 13.97 -4.48
C ALA A 25 -2.64 12.82 -5.26
N ARG A 26 -3.38 11.73 -5.55
CA ARG A 26 -2.92 10.57 -6.32
C ARG A 26 -3.36 10.62 -7.80
N CYS A 27 -4.14 11.63 -8.19
CA CYS A 27 -4.56 11.81 -9.57
C CYS A 27 -3.48 12.56 -10.37
N SER A 28 -3.03 11.97 -11.48
CA SER A 28 -2.30 12.68 -12.53
C SER A 28 -3.20 12.80 -13.75
N SER A 29 -3.42 14.01 -14.27
CA SER A 29 -4.29 14.26 -15.44
C SER A 29 -5.74 13.74 -15.33
N GLY A 30 -6.27 13.62 -14.11
CA GLY A 30 -7.62 13.10 -13.85
C GLY A 30 -7.72 11.56 -13.83
N VAL A 31 -6.58 10.88 -13.93
CA VAL A 31 -6.46 9.42 -13.78
C VAL A 31 -5.69 9.13 -12.49
N ILE A 32 -6.18 8.16 -11.72
CA ILE A 32 -5.42 7.62 -10.59
C ILE A 32 -4.53 6.51 -11.16
N ASP A 33 -3.23 6.76 -11.27
CA ASP A 33 -2.28 5.75 -11.77
C ASP A 33 -2.01 4.67 -10.69
N SER A 34 -2.10 5.03 -9.40
CA SER A 34 -2.01 4.09 -8.28
C SER A 34 -2.65 4.67 -7.01
N LEU A 35 -3.48 3.88 -6.33
CA LEU A 35 -4.01 4.22 -5.01
C LEU A 35 -2.98 3.99 -3.88
N MET A 36 -1.99 3.14 -4.12
CA MET A 36 -0.93 2.79 -3.17
C MET A 36 0.32 3.63 -3.43
N THR A 37 1.02 3.98 -2.35
CA THR A 37 2.39 4.53 -2.44
C THR A 37 3.23 3.58 -3.27
N ALA A 38 3.91 4.10 -4.30
CA ALA A 38 4.78 3.29 -5.14
C ALA A 38 5.89 2.69 -4.28
N LEU A 39 5.89 1.36 -4.15
CA LEU A 39 6.93 0.61 -3.48
C LEU A 39 8.21 0.68 -4.33
N LYS A 40 9.36 0.91 -3.68
CA LYS A 40 10.66 1.09 -4.32
C LYS A 40 11.75 0.34 -3.56
N PRO A 41 12.82 -0.12 -4.24
CA PRO A 41 13.99 -0.68 -3.56
C PRO A 41 14.55 0.30 -2.53
N GLY A 42 15.01 -0.23 -1.40
CA GLY A 42 15.50 0.53 -0.25
C GLY A 42 14.42 1.04 0.71
N MET A 43 13.13 0.94 0.38
CA MET A 43 12.07 1.33 1.31
C MET A 43 11.89 0.31 2.44
N GLU A 44 11.64 0.80 3.65
CA GLU A 44 11.14 -0.02 4.75
C GLU A 44 9.64 -0.28 4.59
N VAL A 45 9.27 -1.54 4.74
CA VAL A 45 7.90 -2.02 4.66
C VAL A 45 7.62 -2.91 5.86
N LYS A 46 6.37 -2.88 6.31
CA LYS A 46 5.87 -3.75 7.37
C LYS A 46 4.96 -4.81 6.77
N PHE A 47 5.08 -6.04 7.26
CA PHE A 47 4.20 -7.13 6.89
C PHE A 47 2.83 -6.97 7.54
N ILE A 48 1.78 -7.04 6.71
CA ILE A 48 0.37 -7.07 7.13
C ILE A 48 -0.11 -8.52 7.32
N SER A 49 0.47 -9.47 6.55
CA SER A 49 0.06 -10.88 6.57
C SER A 49 0.67 -11.67 7.75
N THR A 50 -0.04 -12.72 8.20
CA THR A 50 0.15 -13.37 9.52
C THR A 50 1.50 -14.07 9.74
N ALA A 51 2.16 -14.61 8.72
CA ALA A 51 3.40 -15.39 8.92
C ALA A 51 4.56 -14.54 9.48
N PHE A 52 4.57 -13.25 9.14
CA PHE A 52 5.61 -12.29 9.56
C PHE A 52 4.99 -10.97 10.05
N ALA A 53 3.73 -10.99 10.49
CA ALA A 53 2.99 -9.78 10.84
C ALA A 53 3.79 -8.87 11.78
N ASP A 54 3.69 -7.57 11.54
CA ASP A 54 4.36 -6.50 12.26
C ASP A 54 5.90 -6.47 12.19
N ARG A 55 6.52 -7.40 11.45
CA ARG A 55 7.96 -7.32 11.15
C ARG A 55 8.23 -6.26 10.08
N ILE A 56 9.36 -5.58 10.23
CA ILE A 56 9.88 -4.62 9.25
C ILE A 56 10.91 -5.34 8.38
N ALA A 57 10.84 -5.10 7.07
CA ALA A 57 11.81 -5.55 6.09
C ALA A 57 12.13 -4.41 5.13
N THR A 58 13.24 -4.55 4.40
CA THR A 58 13.63 -3.58 3.36
C THR A 58 13.35 -4.17 1.99
N ILE A 59 12.76 -3.40 1.07
CA ILE A 59 12.61 -3.85 -0.32
C ILE A 59 13.99 -3.95 -0.96
N GLU A 60 14.36 -5.14 -1.41
CA GLU A 60 15.59 -5.40 -2.15
C GLU A 60 15.40 -5.13 -3.64
N GLN A 61 14.33 -5.69 -4.22
CA GLN A 61 14.04 -5.57 -5.66
C GLN A 61 12.54 -5.76 -5.95
N LEU A 62 12.07 -5.15 -7.04
CA LEU A 62 10.77 -5.43 -7.65
C LEU A 62 11.01 -6.19 -8.97
N ASP A 63 10.22 -7.23 -9.23
CA ASP A 63 10.28 -7.91 -10.53
C ASP A 63 9.26 -7.37 -11.54
N GLU A 64 9.45 -7.72 -12.82
CA GLU A 64 8.58 -7.28 -13.93
C GLU A 64 7.13 -7.78 -13.81
N ARG A 65 6.85 -8.71 -12.89
CA ARG A 65 5.53 -9.30 -12.65
C ARG A 65 4.87 -8.76 -11.37
N GLY A 66 5.47 -7.75 -10.73
CA GLY A 66 4.92 -7.10 -9.53
C GLY A 66 5.16 -7.87 -8.22
N ARG A 67 6.03 -8.90 -8.22
CA ARG A 67 6.45 -9.56 -6.98
C ARG A 67 7.60 -8.79 -6.35
N ILE A 68 7.62 -8.78 -5.03
CA ILE A 68 8.55 -7.98 -4.25
C ILE A 68 9.51 -8.90 -3.53
N HIS A 69 10.79 -8.66 -3.69
CA HIS A 69 11.84 -9.26 -2.89
C HIS A 69 12.14 -8.32 -1.72
N VAL A 70 11.99 -8.82 -0.50
CA VAL A 70 12.28 -8.09 0.73
C VAL A 70 13.36 -8.79 1.54
N LEU A 71 14.19 -7.99 2.20
CA LEU A 71 15.21 -8.45 3.12
C LEU A 71 14.66 -8.35 4.55
N LEU A 72 14.38 -9.51 5.15
CA LEU A 72 13.93 -9.62 6.53
C LEU A 72 15.07 -10.12 7.41
N GLU A 73 15.32 -9.47 8.53
CA GLU A 73 16.30 -9.96 9.51
C GLU A 73 15.69 -11.10 10.34
N ILE A 74 16.33 -12.27 10.30
CA ILE A 74 15.97 -13.45 11.06
C ILE A 74 17.22 -13.98 11.76
N LEU A 75 17.21 -13.99 13.09
CA LEU A 75 18.32 -14.50 13.92
C LEU A 75 19.68 -13.85 13.60
N GLY A 76 19.69 -12.53 13.36
CA GLY A 76 20.89 -11.77 13.05
C GLY A 76 21.37 -11.94 11.60
N GLN A 77 20.59 -12.62 10.75
CA GLN A 77 20.93 -12.81 9.33
C GLN A 77 19.86 -12.21 8.42
N PRO A 78 20.25 -11.50 7.35
CA PRO A 78 19.32 -11.06 6.34
C PRO A 78 18.85 -12.25 5.50
N VAL A 79 17.53 -12.42 5.40
CA VAL A 79 16.87 -13.46 4.61
C VAL A 79 16.02 -12.78 3.53
N SER A 80 16.29 -13.11 2.26
CA SER A 80 15.48 -12.62 1.14
C SER A 80 14.21 -13.46 1.02
N LEU A 81 13.06 -12.77 0.99
CA LEU A 81 11.73 -13.36 0.87
C LEU A 81 11.01 -12.78 -0.33
N GLN A 82 10.34 -13.63 -1.10
CA GLN A 82 9.45 -13.20 -2.17
C GLN A 82 8.02 -13.09 -1.64
N VAL A 83 7.44 -11.91 -1.78
CA VAL A 83 6.13 -11.57 -1.21
C VAL A 83 5.30 -10.77 -2.21
N ASP A 84 3.98 -10.85 -2.07
CA ASP A 84 3.04 -10.04 -2.84
C ASP A 84 2.96 -8.63 -2.26
N ALA A 85 2.78 -7.62 -3.11
CA ALA A 85 2.65 -6.23 -2.69
C ALA A 85 1.48 -6.01 -1.72
N SER A 86 0.41 -6.79 -1.83
CA SER A 86 -0.76 -6.70 -0.94
C SER A 86 -0.47 -7.16 0.49
N ALA A 87 0.63 -7.87 0.73
CA ALA A 87 1.05 -8.32 2.05
C ALA A 87 1.89 -7.28 2.82
N LEU A 88 2.16 -6.13 2.21
CA LEU A 88 3.08 -5.11 2.70
C LEU A 88 2.42 -3.74 2.79
N GLU A 89 2.79 -2.98 3.82
CA GLU A 89 2.53 -1.54 3.89
C GLU A 89 3.85 -0.76 4.05
N PRO A 90 3.99 0.42 3.43
CA PRO A 90 5.13 1.30 3.70
C PRO A 90 5.18 1.71 5.17
N VAL A 91 6.38 1.69 5.76
CA VAL A 91 6.59 2.35 7.05
C VAL A 91 6.64 3.86 6.79
N VAL A 92 5.60 4.58 7.23
CA VAL A 92 5.61 6.05 7.20
C VAL A 92 6.33 6.50 8.46
N LEU A 93 7.58 6.95 8.32
CA LEU A 93 8.24 7.73 9.36
C LEU A 93 7.47 9.05 9.49
N GLY A 94 6.67 9.14 10.55
CA GLY A 94 5.98 10.38 10.94
C GLY A 94 6.94 11.44 11.42
#